data_AF-A0AAX3M415-F1
#
_entry.id   AF-A0AAX3M415-F1
#
_cell.length_a   1.000
_cell.length_b   1.000
_cell.length_c   1.000
_cell.angle_alpha   90.00
_cell.angle_beta   90.00
_cell.angle_gamma   90.00
#
_symmetry.space_group_name_H-M   'P 1'
#
loop_
_entity.id
_entity.type
_entity.pdbx_description
1 polymer ?
#
loop_
_entity_poly.entity_id
_entity_poly.type
_entity_poly.pdbx_seq_one_letter_code
_entity_poly.pdbx_strand_id
1 'polypeptide(L)'
;MDSTIWKDFINVLNNPLTTKDYINYYKIITSWIQSHRNNFKSETLSENRLNLLSKLNPDVYVVETPGFLLDNEKKRFEKNEPDNFDNFAMILGNRLWDMVTNRGKECPNCEGDEMRYLITKEENCSEIILECNSCGWTETLNGEKWRRGIIETLPANRKDLQRFNIVLN
;
A
#
# COMPACT_ATOMS: atom_id res chain seq x y z
N MET A 1 13.77 -15.99 -8.07
CA MET A 1 14.01 -15.51 -6.70
C MET A 1 14.79 -16.58 -5.93
N ASP A 2 15.48 -16.27 -4.83
CA ASP A 2 16.12 -17.31 -4.01
C ASP A 2 15.04 -18.25 -3.44
N SER A 3 15.15 -19.55 -3.73
CA SER A 3 14.15 -20.54 -3.33
C SER A 3 13.97 -20.68 -1.81
N THR A 4 14.99 -20.33 -1.03
CA THR A 4 14.95 -20.33 0.44
C THR A 4 14.09 -19.18 0.94
N ILE A 5 14.30 -17.98 0.40
CA ILE A 5 13.54 -16.78 0.76
C ILE A 5 12.08 -16.93 0.37
N TRP A 6 11.81 -17.51 -0.81
CA TRP A 6 10.45 -17.81 -1.22
C TRP A 6 9.73 -18.78 -0.28
N LYS A 7 10.38 -19.90 0.06
CA LYS A 7 9.83 -20.88 1.00
C LYS A 7 9.58 -20.27 2.37
N ASP A 8 10.49 -19.42 2.84
CA ASP A 8 10.32 -18.70 4.10
C ASP A 8 9.07 -17.80 4.07
N PHE A 9 8.88 -17.02 2.99
CA PHE A 9 7.66 -16.22 2.81
C PHE A 9 6.37 -17.06 2.76
N ILE A 10 6.38 -18.17 2.01
CA ILE A 10 5.22 -19.08 1.97
C ILE A 10 4.93 -19.67 3.36
N ASN A 11 5.97 -19.98 4.15
CA ASN A 11 5.80 -20.41 5.54
C ASN A 11 5.16 -19.33 6.42
N VAL A 12 5.49 -18.06 6.21
CA VAL A 12 4.79 -16.94 6.87
C VAL A 12 3.31 -16.95 6.52
N LEU A 13 2.94 -17.12 5.25
CA LEU A 13 1.54 -17.20 4.82
C LEU A 13 0.83 -18.46 5.31
N ASN A 14 1.56 -19.53 5.66
CA ASN A 14 0.99 -20.74 6.26
C ASN A 14 0.62 -20.58 7.73
N ASN A 15 1.12 -19.56 8.42
CA ASN A 15 0.76 -19.29 9.79
C ASN A 15 -0.67 -18.73 9.86
N PRO A 16 -1.61 -19.39 10.56
CA PRO A 16 -3.00 -18.92 10.67
C PRO A 16 -3.14 -17.51 11.28
N LEU A 17 -2.15 -17.07 12.07
CA LEU A 17 -2.12 -15.70 12.60
C LEU A 17 -1.92 -14.66 11.51
N THR A 18 -1.21 -14.99 10.43
CA THR A 18 -0.93 -14.07 9.32
C THR A 18 -2.19 -13.62 8.62
N THR A 19 -3.11 -14.54 8.35
CA THR A 19 -4.36 -14.24 7.64
C THR A 19 -5.56 -14.08 8.57
N LYS A 20 -5.34 -13.94 9.88
CA LYS A 20 -6.41 -13.80 10.87
C LYS A 20 -7.29 -12.56 10.63
N ASP A 21 -6.64 -11.44 10.34
CA ASP A 21 -7.26 -10.16 10.00
C ASP A 21 -6.24 -9.28 9.26
N TYR A 22 -6.70 -8.18 8.65
CA TYR A 22 -5.83 -7.33 7.83
C TYR A 22 -4.74 -6.64 8.65
N ILE A 23 -4.98 -6.34 9.93
CA ILE A 23 -3.98 -5.72 10.80
C ILE A 23 -2.82 -6.70 11.03
N ASN A 24 -3.13 -7.95 11.39
CA ASN A 24 -2.13 -8.99 11.58
C ASN A 24 -1.38 -9.30 10.28
N TYR A 25 -2.08 -9.38 9.16
CA TYR A 25 -1.45 -9.56 7.85
C TYR A 25 -0.45 -8.43 7.57
N TYR A 26 -0.87 -7.17 7.71
CA TYR A 26 0.01 -6.03 7.49
C TYR A 26 1.24 -6.07 8.41
N LYS A 27 1.02 -6.28 9.72
CA LYS A 27 2.08 -6.37 10.74
C LYS A 27 3.12 -7.42 10.39
N ILE A 28 2.66 -8.63 10.05
CA ILE A 28 3.53 -9.78 9.81
C ILE A 28 4.29 -9.60 8.50
N ILE A 29 3.63 -9.18 7.42
CA ILE A 29 4.28 -9.00 6.12
C ILE A 29 5.31 -7.86 6.16
N THR A 30 4.99 -6.73 6.79
CA THR A 30 5.96 -5.63 6.96
C THR A 30 7.14 -6.01 7.85
N SER A 31 6.91 -6.78 8.91
CA SER A 31 7.99 -7.31 9.75
C SER A 31 8.90 -8.26 8.96
N TRP A 32 8.33 -9.13 8.13
CA TRP A 32 9.08 -10.03 7.26
C TRP A 32 9.94 -9.27 6.24
N ILE A 33 9.40 -8.20 5.63
CA ILE A 33 10.16 -7.32 4.73
C ILE A 33 11.34 -6.69 5.47
N GLN A 34 11.13 -6.22 6.70
CA GLN A 34 12.21 -5.64 7.50
C GLN A 34 13.30 -6.66 7.84
N SER A 35 12.94 -7.91 8.20
CA SER A 35 13.93 -8.95 8.52
C SER A 35 14.73 -9.41 7.29
N HIS A 36 14.17 -9.26 6.09
CA HIS A 36 14.79 -9.63 4.82
C HIS A 36 15.24 -8.43 3.98
N ARG A 37 15.34 -7.24 4.59
CA ARG A 37 15.62 -5.99 3.87
C ARG A 37 16.90 -6.06 3.02
N ASN A 38 17.91 -6.77 3.50
CA ASN A 38 19.20 -6.94 2.83
C ASN A 38 19.12 -7.80 1.54
N ASN A 39 18.01 -8.52 1.32
CA ASN A 39 17.77 -9.25 0.09
C ASN A 39 17.23 -8.35 -1.03
N PHE A 40 16.72 -7.16 -0.70
CA PHE A 40 16.20 -6.19 -1.66
C PHE A 40 17.25 -5.11 -1.93
N LYS A 41 17.24 -4.57 -3.15
CA LYS A 41 17.96 -3.32 -3.43
C LYS A 41 17.23 -2.17 -2.74
N SER A 42 17.99 -1.14 -2.33
CA SER A 42 17.42 0.02 -1.64
C SER A 42 16.40 0.76 -2.51
N GLU A 43 16.69 0.84 -3.81
CA GLU A 43 15.85 1.46 -4.83
C GLU A 43 14.52 0.71 -4.96
N THR A 44 14.57 -0.63 -5.08
CA THR A 44 13.40 -1.50 -5.15
C THR A 44 12.45 -1.29 -3.95
N LEU A 45 13.00 -1.15 -2.74
CA LEU A 45 12.19 -0.88 -1.54
C LEU A 45 11.57 0.52 -1.55
N SER A 46 12.26 1.49 -2.13
CA SER A 46 11.78 2.88 -2.20
C SER A 46 10.72 3.05 -3.28
N GLU A 47 10.96 2.57 -4.50
CA GLU A 47 10.07 2.67 -5.66
C GLU A 47 8.73 1.96 -5.40
N ASN A 48 8.76 0.83 -4.68
CA ASN A 48 7.56 0.08 -4.32
C ASN A 48 6.96 0.51 -2.97
N ARG A 49 7.34 1.69 -2.45
CA ARG A 49 6.84 2.29 -1.20
C ARG A 49 7.07 1.43 0.06
N LEU A 50 7.82 0.34 -0.01
CA LEU A 50 8.04 -0.61 1.08
C LEU A 50 8.80 0.02 2.27
N ASN A 51 9.69 0.98 1.99
CA ASN A 51 10.37 1.75 3.03
C ASN A 51 9.39 2.58 3.89
N LEU A 52 8.35 3.14 3.27
CA LEU A 52 7.30 3.89 3.94
C LEU A 52 6.33 2.94 4.64
N LEU A 53 5.79 1.98 3.90
CA LEU A 53 4.78 1.03 4.36
C LEU A 53 5.25 0.28 5.62
N SER A 54 6.51 -0.14 5.65
CA SER A 54 7.05 -0.87 6.80
C SER A 54 7.13 -0.04 8.09
N LYS A 55 6.92 1.28 8.04
CA LYS A 55 6.96 2.19 9.20
C LYS A 55 5.59 2.66 9.67
N LEU A 56 4.53 2.38 8.91
CA LEU A 56 3.18 2.84 9.26
C LEU A 56 2.67 2.07 10.48
N ASN A 57 1.90 2.75 11.33
CA ASN A 57 1.16 2.08 12.39
C ASN A 57 -0.11 1.43 11.81
N PRO A 58 -0.17 0.10 11.71
CA PRO A 58 -1.32 -0.59 11.11
C PRO A 58 -2.63 -0.36 11.87
N ASP A 59 -2.59 -0.12 13.19
CA ASP A 59 -3.80 0.15 13.97
C ASP A 59 -4.41 1.55 13.65
N VAL A 60 -3.66 2.39 12.93
CA VAL A 60 -4.09 3.72 12.46
C VAL A 60 -4.44 3.70 10.97
N TYR A 61 -3.66 2.98 10.17
CA TYR A 61 -3.69 3.10 8.72
C TYR A 61 -4.43 1.96 8.00
N VAL A 62 -4.48 0.74 8.56
CA VAL A 62 -5.14 -0.37 7.87
C VAL A 62 -6.63 -0.10 7.75
N VAL A 63 -7.14 -0.13 6.54
CA VAL A 63 -8.56 0.07 6.23
C VAL A 63 -9.36 -1.21 6.53
N GLU A 64 -10.64 -1.05 6.85
CA GLU A 64 -11.51 -2.18 7.23
C GLU A 64 -11.77 -3.14 6.08
N THR A 65 -11.90 -2.62 4.85
CA THR A 65 -12.24 -3.39 3.66
C THR A 65 -11.24 -3.13 2.52
N PRO A 66 -10.02 -3.68 2.60
CA PRO A 66 -9.09 -3.67 1.48
C PRO A 66 -9.70 -4.36 0.25
N GLY A 67 -9.17 -4.03 -0.94
CA GLY A 67 -9.68 -4.51 -2.23
C GLY A 67 -9.54 -6.01 -2.53
N PHE A 68 -9.25 -6.84 -1.54
CA PHE A 68 -8.98 -8.27 -1.72
C PHE A 68 -9.27 -9.04 -0.43
N LEU A 69 -9.52 -10.35 -0.55
CA LEU A 69 -9.78 -11.25 0.58
C LEU A 69 -8.49 -11.98 1.00
N LEU A 70 -8.18 -11.98 2.31
CA LEU A 70 -6.99 -12.64 2.87
C LEU A 70 -6.93 -14.15 2.58
N ASP A 71 -8.06 -14.84 2.62
CA ASP A 71 -8.15 -16.29 2.38
C ASP A 71 -7.62 -16.71 1.01
N ASN A 72 -7.54 -15.77 0.07
CA ASN A 72 -7.04 -16.00 -1.27
C ASN A 72 -5.56 -15.62 -1.45
N GLU A 73 -4.93 -14.90 -0.52
CA GLU A 73 -3.57 -14.39 -0.71
C GLU A 73 -2.56 -15.51 -0.89
N LYS A 74 -2.58 -16.52 -0.01
CA LYS A 74 -1.70 -17.68 -0.15
C LYS A 74 -1.82 -18.32 -1.54
N LYS A 75 -3.05 -18.62 -1.97
CA LYS A 75 -3.32 -19.23 -3.28
C LYS A 75 -2.82 -18.35 -4.44
N ARG A 76 -2.91 -17.02 -4.31
CA ARG A 76 -2.41 -16.08 -5.32
C ARG A 76 -0.90 -16.16 -5.47
N PHE A 77 -0.17 -16.21 -4.35
CA PHE A 77 1.29 -16.33 -4.34
C PHE A 77 1.76 -17.71 -4.79
N GLU A 78 1.09 -18.79 -4.37
CA GLU A 78 1.42 -20.15 -4.82
C GLU A 78 1.20 -20.33 -6.33
N LYS A 79 0.16 -19.68 -6.90
CA LYS A 79 -0.11 -19.75 -8.34
C LYS A 79 0.86 -18.89 -9.16
N ASN A 80 1.35 -17.80 -8.59
CA ASN A 80 2.17 -16.82 -9.29
C ASN A 80 3.41 -16.50 -8.44
N GLU A 81 4.35 -17.44 -8.40
CA GLU A 81 5.66 -17.19 -7.79
C GLU A 81 6.36 -16.06 -8.56
N PRO A 82 6.84 -15.00 -7.87
CA PRO A 82 7.58 -13.93 -8.54
C PRO A 82 8.94 -14.40 -9.05
N ASP A 83 9.26 -14.06 -10.30
CA ASP A 83 10.54 -14.44 -10.92
C ASP A 83 11.76 -13.85 -10.20
N ASN A 84 11.62 -12.66 -9.60
CA ASN A 84 12.70 -11.93 -8.96
C ASN A 84 12.20 -11.03 -7.81
N PHE A 85 13.13 -10.45 -7.06
CA PHE A 85 12.83 -9.58 -5.92
C PHE A 85 12.12 -8.28 -6.31
N ASP A 86 12.35 -7.76 -7.52
CA ASP A 86 11.72 -6.53 -7.99
C ASP A 86 10.21 -6.76 -8.24
N ASN A 87 9.87 -7.84 -8.94
CA ASN A 87 8.49 -8.28 -9.13
C ASN A 87 7.81 -8.58 -7.78
N PHE A 88 8.54 -9.23 -6.87
CA PHE A 88 8.00 -9.55 -5.55
C PHE A 88 7.71 -8.29 -4.73
N ALA A 89 8.65 -7.35 -4.70
CA ALA A 89 8.50 -6.07 -4.01
C ALA A 89 7.33 -5.25 -4.57
N MET A 90 7.14 -5.25 -5.89
CA MET A 90 6.00 -4.61 -6.55
C MET A 90 4.67 -5.21 -6.12
N ILE A 91 4.55 -6.54 -6.10
CA ILE A 91 3.33 -7.22 -5.66
C ILE A 91 3.03 -6.88 -4.20
N LEU A 92 4.03 -6.97 -3.31
CA LEU A 92 3.88 -6.62 -1.90
C LEU A 92 3.53 -5.14 -1.71
N GLY A 93 4.20 -4.24 -2.43
CA GLY A 93 3.97 -2.80 -2.38
C GLY A 93 2.54 -2.46 -2.75
N ASN A 94 2.04 -2.98 -3.87
CA ASN A 94 0.66 -2.77 -4.30
C ASN A 94 -0.35 -3.32 -3.28
N ARG A 95 -0.13 -4.54 -2.77
CA ARG A 95 -1.01 -5.16 -1.77
C ARG A 95 -1.07 -4.36 -0.48
N LEU A 96 0.08 -4.01 0.07
CA LEU A 96 0.17 -3.23 1.30
C LEU A 96 -0.39 -1.82 1.11
N TRP A 97 -0.20 -1.20 -0.06
CA TRP A 97 -0.77 0.11 -0.39
C TRP A 97 -2.29 0.09 -0.41
N ASP A 98 -2.90 -0.92 -1.03
CA ASP A 98 -4.35 -1.15 -1.02
C ASP A 98 -4.92 -1.33 0.40
N MET A 99 -4.11 -1.82 1.34
CA MET A 99 -4.53 -1.99 2.72
C MET A 99 -4.49 -0.72 3.54
N VAL A 100 -3.72 0.30 3.14
CA VAL A 100 -3.55 1.54 3.93
C VAL A 100 -4.15 2.77 3.29
N THR A 101 -4.68 2.64 2.07
CA THR A 101 -5.28 3.75 1.35
C THR A 101 -6.79 3.58 1.25
N ASN A 102 -7.51 4.67 1.53
CA ASN A 102 -8.95 4.73 1.32
C ASN A 102 -9.24 5.09 -0.14
N ARG A 103 -10.27 4.46 -0.70
CA ARG A 103 -10.72 4.72 -2.07
C ARG A 103 -11.58 5.97 -2.13
N GLY A 104 -11.41 6.75 -3.18
CA GLY A 104 -12.16 7.94 -3.51
C GLY A 104 -12.99 7.73 -4.76
N LYS A 105 -12.92 8.68 -5.69
CA LYS A 105 -13.66 8.63 -6.96
C LYS A 105 -12.92 7.87 -8.06
N GLU A 106 -13.62 7.56 -9.14
CA GLU A 106 -13.03 7.00 -10.35
C GLU A 106 -11.93 7.92 -10.92
N CYS A 107 -10.86 7.31 -11.43
CA CYS A 107 -9.79 8.04 -12.09
C CYS A 107 -10.29 8.64 -13.42
N PRO A 108 -10.15 9.96 -13.64
CA PRO A 108 -10.58 10.57 -14.90
C PRO A 108 -9.64 10.27 -16.08
N ASN A 109 -8.46 9.71 -15.82
CA ASN A 109 -7.40 9.49 -16.81
C ASN A 109 -7.29 8.04 -17.30
N CYS A 110 -7.84 7.07 -16.56
CA CYS A 110 -7.85 5.67 -16.99
C CYS A 110 -9.16 4.98 -16.61
N GLU A 111 -9.69 4.20 -17.54
CA GLU A 111 -10.86 3.37 -17.30
C GLU A 111 -10.45 2.20 -16.39
N GLY A 112 -10.92 2.20 -15.13
CA GLY A 112 -10.90 0.98 -14.30
C GLY A 112 -10.19 1.03 -12.95
N ASP A 113 -9.83 2.20 -12.42
CA ASP A 113 -9.32 2.29 -11.04
C ASP A 113 -9.88 3.50 -10.29
N GLU A 114 -10.05 3.31 -8.98
CA GLU A 114 -10.48 4.36 -8.05
C GLU A 114 -9.24 5.06 -7.50
N MET A 115 -9.26 6.38 -7.49
CA MET A 115 -8.21 7.18 -6.88
C MET A 115 -8.15 6.94 -5.37
N ARG A 116 -6.96 7.08 -4.79
CA ARG A 116 -6.67 6.87 -3.38
C ARG A 116 -6.44 8.21 -2.67
N TYR A 117 -7.04 8.39 -1.50
CA TYR A 117 -6.80 9.59 -0.69
C TYR A 117 -5.43 9.54 -0.03
N LEU A 118 -4.62 10.56 -0.32
CA LEU A 118 -3.31 10.79 0.29
C LEU A 118 -3.30 12.13 1.00
N ILE A 119 -2.43 12.28 1.99
CA ILE A 119 -2.14 13.55 2.64
C ILE A 119 -0.72 13.98 2.31
N THR A 120 -0.58 15.21 1.83
CA THR A 120 0.71 15.90 1.71
C THR A 120 1.00 16.62 3.03
N LYS A 121 2.26 16.63 3.48
CA LYS A 121 2.68 17.37 4.66
C LYS A 121 3.83 18.30 4.30
N GLU A 122 3.55 19.60 4.32
CA GLU A 122 4.54 20.67 4.33
C GLU A 122 4.59 21.27 5.74
N GLU A 123 5.68 21.96 6.10
CA GLU A 123 5.99 22.43 7.46
C GLU A 123 4.81 23.12 8.18
N ASN A 124 3.92 23.80 7.44
CA ASN A 124 2.76 24.49 7.99
C ASN A 124 1.44 24.25 7.24
N CYS A 125 1.43 23.32 6.28
CA CYS A 125 0.25 23.04 5.48
C CYS A 125 0.13 21.55 5.21
N SER A 126 -1.08 21.01 5.31
CA SER A 126 -1.36 19.67 4.82
C SER A 126 -2.60 19.72 3.97
N GLU A 127 -2.59 18.98 2.87
CA GLU A 127 -3.68 18.93 1.92
C GLU A 127 -4.00 17.48 1.58
N ILE A 128 -5.27 17.19 1.34
CA ILE A 128 -5.67 15.90 0.79
C ILE A 128 -5.61 15.98 -0.73
N ILE A 129 -4.92 15.03 -1.32
CA ILE A 129 -4.90 14.80 -2.76
C ILE A 129 -5.42 13.40 -3.05
N LEU A 130 -5.75 13.18 -4.31
CA LEU A 130 -6.12 11.89 -4.86
C LEU A 130 -5.00 11.40 -5.78
N GLU A 131 -4.62 10.13 -5.69
CA GLU A 131 -3.66 9.48 -6.59
C GLU A 131 -4.27 8.20 -7.18
N CYS A 132 -4.19 8.02 -8.50
CA CYS A 132 -4.52 6.76 -9.15
C CYS A 132 -3.30 5.83 -9.14
N ASN A 133 -3.45 4.64 -8.56
CA ASN A 133 -2.36 3.66 -8.49
C ASN A 133 -1.99 3.10 -9.87
N SER A 134 -2.95 3.04 -10.80
CA SER A 134 -2.76 2.45 -12.13
C SER A 134 -2.02 3.36 -13.13
N CYS A 135 -2.33 4.66 -13.17
CA CYS A 135 -1.73 5.58 -14.15
C CYS A 135 -0.95 6.76 -13.53
N GLY A 136 -0.88 6.84 -12.19
CA GLY A 136 -0.18 7.92 -11.48
C GLY A 136 -0.84 9.29 -11.60
N TRP A 137 -2.08 9.37 -12.10
CA TRP A 137 -2.82 10.62 -12.13
C TRP A 137 -3.03 11.15 -10.71
N THR A 138 -2.77 12.44 -10.51
CA THR A 138 -2.91 13.10 -9.22
C THR A 138 -3.71 14.39 -9.33
N GLU A 139 -4.58 14.64 -8.36
CA GLU A 139 -5.43 15.83 -8.32
C GLU A 139 -5.84 16.23 -6.91
N THR A 140 -6.23 17.50 -6.76
CA THR A 140 -6.84 18.03 -5.54
C THR A 140 -8.27 17.53 -5.37
N LEU A 141 -8.86 17.75 -4.19
CA LEU A 141 -10.28 17.43 -3.94
C LEU A 141 -11.24 18.13 -4.91
N ASN A 142 -10.83 19.27 -5.48
CA ASN A 142 -11.63 20.03 -6.46
C ASN A 142 -11.48 19.49 -7.89
N GLY A 143 -10.69 18.44 -8.10
CA GLY A 143 -10.45 17.83 -9.42
C GLY A 143 -9.40 18.55 -10.27
N GLU A 144 -8.67 19.51 -9.70
CA GLU A 144 -7.56 20.15 -10.41
C GLU A 144 -6.32 19.28 -10.33
N LYS A 145 -5.61 19.10 -11.44
CA LYS A 145 -4.36 18.33 -11.47
C LYS A 145 -3.36 18.87 -10.44
N TRP A 146 -2.80 17.98 -9.63
CA TRP A 146 -1.77 18.34 -8.65
C TRP A 146 -0.46 18.69 -9.36
N ARG A 147 0.13 19.85 -9.03
CA ARG A 147 1.33 20.39 -9.73
C ARG A 147 2.48 20.79 -8.81
N ARG A 148 2.36 20.61 -7.49
CA ARG A 148 3.35 21.12 -6.52
C ARG A 148 4.67 20.31 -6.42
N GLY A 149 4.95 19.43 -7.38
CA GLY A 149 6.19 18.65 -7.43
C GLY A 149 6.24 17.49 -6.44
N ILE A 150 7.46 17.02 -6.12
CA ILE A 150 7.71 15.86 -5.24
C ILE A 150 7.65 16.32 -3.78
N ILE A 151 6.49 16.14 -3.15
CA ILE A 151 6.29 16.30 -1.71
C ILE A 151 6.06 14.91 -1.13
N GLU A 152 6.52 14.67 0.09
CA GLU A 152 6.23 13.41 0.78
C GLU A 152 4.70 13.25 0.93
N THR A 153 4.18 12.15 0.37
CA THR A 153 2.78 11.75 0.48
C THR A 153 2.66 10.56 1.42
N LEU A 154 1.67 10.62 2.29
CA LEU A 154 1.28 9.51 3.15
C LEU A 154 -0.15 9.09 2.79
N PRO A 155 -0.55 7.84 3.03
CA PRO A 155 -1.96 7.50 2.98
C PRO A 155 -2.76 8.40 3.93
N ALA A 156 -3.94 8.88 3.52
CA ALA A 156 -4.81 9.61 4.44
C ALA A 156 -5.53 8.62 5.37
N ASN A 157 -5.27 8.71 6.67
CA ASN A 157 -5.97 7.89 7.65
C ASN A 157 -7.36 8.49 7.99
N ARG A 158 -8.15 7.78 8.79
CA ARG A 158 -9.51 8.22 9.16
C ARG A 158 -9.56 9.60 9.81
N LYS A 159 -8.58 9.95 10.66
CA LYS A 159 -8.54 11.26 11.33
C LYS A 159 -8.25 12.37 10.32
N ASP A 160 -7.37 12.09 9.35
CA ASP A 160 -7.09 13.02 8.26
C ASP A 160 -8.37 13.26 7.45
N LEU A 161 -9.04 12.21 6.99
CA LEU A 161 -10.27 12.33 6.22
C LEU A 161 -11.38 13.09 6.96
N GLN A 162 -11.57 12.80 8.25
CA GLN A 162 -12.53 13.52 9.10
C GLN A 162 -12.20 15.01 9.23
N ARG A 163 -10.92 15.36 9.41
CA ARG A 163 -10.47 16.75 9.48
C ARG A 163 -10.80 17.55 8.22
N PHE A 164 -10.82 16.89 7.05
CA PHE A 164 -11.18 17.49 5.77
C PHE A 164 -12.65 17.27 5.38
N ASN A 165 -13.49 16.79 6.30
CA ASN A 165 -14.92 16.50 6.07
C ASN A 165 -15.18 15.52 4.91
N ILE A 166 -14.28 14.57 4.70
CA ILE A 166 -14.45 13.50 3.70
C ILE A 166 -15.20 12.35 4.34
N VAL A 167 -16.33 11.98 3.75
CA VAL A 167 -17.12 10.81 4.13
C VAL A 167 -16.77 9.67 3.20
N LEU A 168 -16.37 8.52 3.77
CA LEU A 168 -16.16 7.29 3.02
C LEU A 168 -17.51 6.63 2.76
N ASN A 169 -17.71 6.18 1.53
CA ASN A 169 -18.90 5.41 1.12
C ASN A 169 -18.78 3.94 1.52
#